data_AF-A0A2H1KN29-F1
#
_entry.id   AF-A0A2H1KN29-F1
#
_cell.length_a   1.000
_cell.length_b   1.000
_cell.length_c   1.000
_cell.angle_alpha   90.00
_cell.angle_beta   90.00
_cell.angle_gamma   90.00
#
_symmetry.space_group_name_H-M   'P 1'
#
loop_
_entity.id
_entity.type
_entity.pdbx_description
1 polymer ?
#
loop_
_entity_poly.entity_id
_entity_poly.type
_entity_poly.pdbx_seq_one_letter_code
_entity_poly.pdbx_strand_id
1 'polypeptide(L)'
;MDFSFLPSDEIQDMIDSAQGELARRQTQDAFNAELAELQGKYRDALAIEPIEWRMWEAPEYALDAPGLGDTVEHESKFYRSLLACNQLVPGEAGYRQVSRQGVPIPWLEPSREHDGYAKGERAIRGGVTYESLCDKNMQMPHPDSEYWAQVEVSDEE
;
A
#
# COMPACT_ATOMS: atom_id res chain seq x y z
N MET A 1 13.37 25.42 9.34
CA MET A 1 14.31 25.99 8.36
C MET A 1 14.25 27.50 8.55
N ASP A 2 15.39 28.15 8.73
CA ASP A 2 15.45 29.61 8.89
C ASP A 2 15.70 30.25 7.53
N PHE A 3 14.76 31.08 7.07
CA PHE A 3 14.76 31.68 5.74
C PHE A 3 15.33 33.10 5.74
N SER A 4 15.70 33.67 6.90
CA SER A 4 16.12 35.08 7.00
C SER A 4 17.46 35.40 6.32
N PHE A 5 18.21 34.38 5.90
CA PHE A 5 19.50 34.52 5.22
C PHE A 5 19.43 34.27 3.71
N LEU A 6 18.29 33.81 3.20
CA LEU A 6 18.11 33.58 1.77
C LEU A 6 17.62 34.86 1.08
N PRO A 7 18.16 35.19 -0.10
CA PRO A 7 17.66 36.31 -0.88
C PRO A 7 16.25 36.00 -1.40
N SER A 8 15.43 37.04 -1.59
CA SER A 8 13.99 36.89 -1.87
C SER A 8 13.69 36.16 -3.19
N ASP A 9 14.59 36.23 -4.17
CA ASP A 9 14.52 35.51 -5.44
C ASP A 9 14.71 34.00 -5.24
N GLU A 10 15.65 33.58 -4.41
CA GLU A 10 15.84 32.16 -4.06
C GLU A 10 14.62 31.60 -3.30
N ILE A 11 14.04 32.39 -2.39
CA ILE A 11 12.78 32.02 -1.72
C ILE A 11 11.64 31.87 -2.74
N GLN A 12 11.55 32.76 -3.72
CA GLN A 12 10.51 32.70 -4.75
C GLN A 12 10.69 31.47 -5.66
N ASP A 13 11.91 31.16 -6.09
CA ASP A 13 12.21 29.98 -6.90
C ASP A 13 11.88 28.67 -6.14
N MET A 14 12.15 28.64 -4.83
CA MET A 14 11.76 27.52 -3.97
C MET A 14 10.25 27.36 -3.87
N ILE A 15 9.50 28.46 -3.76
CA ILE A 15 8.03 28.44 -3.73
C ILE A 15 7.48 27.91 -5.06
N ASP A 16 7.98 28.43 -6.19
CA ASP A 16 7.50 28.03 -7.52
C ASP A 16 7.79 26.55 -7.80
N SER A 17 8.98 26.07 -7.41
CA SER A 17 9.34 24.65 -7.49
C SER A 17 8.42 23.78 -6.63
N ALA A 18 8.15 24.19 -5.39
CA ALA A 18 7.25 23.46 -4.49
C ALA A 18 5.81 23.44 -5.00
N GLN A 19 5.33 24.56 -5.57
CA GLN A 19 3.99 24.64 -6.18
C GLN A 19 3.90 23.76 -7.44
N GLY A 20 4.93 23.75 -8.28
CA GLY A 20 5.00 22.87 -9.45
C GLY A 20 4.96 21.38 -9.07
N GLU A 21 5.75 20.98 -8.07
CA GLU A 21 5.75 19.61 -7.57
C GLU A 21 4.41 19.24 -6.91
N LEU A 22 3.77 20.16 -6.18
CA LEU A 22 2.43 19.95 -5.63
C LEU A 22 1.40 19.72 -6.74
N ALA A 23 1.38 20.55 -7.78
CA ALA A 23 0.46 20.40 -8.91
C ALA A 23 0.66 19.07 -9.66
N ARG A 24 1.91 18.64 -9.83
CA ARG A 24 2.25 17.33 -10.41
C ARG A 24 1.67 16.18 -9.59
N ARG A 25 1.82 16.21 -8.26
CA ARG A 25 1.27 15.19 -7.34
C ARG A 25 -0.26 15.16 -7.37
N GLN A 26 -0.90 16.33 -7.32
CA GLN A 26 -2.36 16.44 -7.40
C GLN A 26 -2.90 15.84 -8.71
N THR A 27 -2.22 16.10 -9.82
CA THR A 27 -2.60 15.54 -11.13
C THR A 27 -2.45 14.03 -11.16
N GLN A 28 -1.36 13.50 -10.60
CA GLN A 28 -1.13 12.06 -10.50
C GLN A 28 -2.15 11.36 -9.59
N ASP A 29 -2.50 11.98 -8.46
CA ASP A 29 -3.50 11.46 -7.53
C ASP A 29 -4.91 11.43 -8.15
N ALA A 30 -5.28 12.50 -8.86
CA ALA A 30 -6.54 12.55 -9.59
C ALA A 30 -6.62 11.45 -10.67
N PHE A 31 -5.57 11.30 -11.48
CA PHE A 31 -5.51 10.24 -12.50
C PHE A 31 -5.62 8.84 -11.90
N ASN A 32 -4.89 8.57 -10.81
CA ASN A 32 -4.96 7.27 -10.14
C ASN A 32 -6.35 6.98 -9.58
N ALA A 33 -7.04 7.99 -9.04
CA ALA A 33 -8.40 7.86 -8.55
C ALA A 33 -9.40 7.57 -9.68
N GLU A 34 -9.30 8.29 -10.79
CA GLU A 34 -10.14 8.07 -11.98
C GLU A 34 -9.91 6.67 -12.58
N LEU A 35 -8.66 6.20 -12.64
CA LEU A 35 -8.33 4.87 -13.13
C LEU A 35 -8.89 3.77 -12.22
N ALA A 36 -8.80 3.94 -10.90
CA ALA A 36 -9.39 3.02 -9.94
C ALA A 36 -10.92 2.97 -10.05
N GLU A 37 -11.58 4.11 -10.22
CA GLU A 37 -13.02 4.19 -10.43
C GLU A 37 -13.43 3.50 -11.74
N LEU A 38 -12.69 3.73 -12.83
CA LEU A 38 -12.95 3.11 -14.12
C LEU A 38 -12.81 1.59 -14.06
N GLN A 39 -11.73 1.09 -13.44
CA GLN A 39 -11.51 -0.35 -13.28
C GLN A 39 -12.60 -0.97 -12.39
N GLY A 40 -12.98 -0.30 -11.29
CA GLY A 40 -14.07 -0.73 -10.43
C GLY A 40 -15.38 -0.90 -11.20
N LYS A 41 -15.79 0.13 -11.96
CA LYS A 41 -16.99 0.08 -12.82
C LYS A 41 -16.93 -1.05 -13.86
N TYR A 42 -15.77 -1.27 -14.47
CA TYR A 42 -15.57 -2.36 -15.41
C TYR A 42 -15.76 -3.73 -14.74
N ARG A 43 -15.18 -3.92 -13.56
CA ARG A 43 -15.31 -5.16 -12.78
C ARG A 43 -16.73 -5.42 -12.33
N ASP A 44 -17.42 -4.39 -11.82
CA ASP A 44 -18.84 -4.47 -11.43
C ASP A 44 -19.72 -4.89 -12.61
N ALA A 45 -19.49 -4.30 -13.80
CA ALA A 45 -20.24 -4.62 -15.00
C ALA A 45 -20.06 -6.07 -15.48
N LEU A 46 -18.93 -6.69 -15.14
CA LEU A 46 -18.59 -8.07 -15.47
C LEU A 46 -18.73 -9.04 -14.30
N ALA A 47 -19.20 -8.58 -13.13
CA ALA A 47 -19.25 -9.35 -11.89
C ALA A 47 -17.89 -9.98 -11.51
N ILE A 48 -16.80 -9.23 -11.68
CA ILE A 48 -15.45 -9.64 -11.27
C ILE A 48 -15.22 -9.22 -9.82
N GLU A 49 -15.25 -10.19 -8.92
CA GLU A 49 -15.00 -9.98 -7.49
C GLU A 49 -13.54 -9.55 -7.20
N PRO A 50 -13.27 -8.88 -6.06
CA PRO A 50 -11.92 -8.67 -5.57
C PRO A 50 -11.15 -9.99 -5.44
N ILE A 51 -9.87 -9.96 -5.80
CA ILE A 51 -9.01 -11.13 -5.71
C ILE A 51 -8.48 -11.21 -4.28
N GLU A 52 -9.09 -12.07 -3.46
CA GLU A 52 -8.54 -12.40 -2.15
C GLU A 52 -7.23 -13.20 -2.28
N TRP A 53 -7.15 -14.08 -3.27
CA TRP A 53 -5.94 -14.81 -3.63
C TRP A 53 -6.02 -15.45 -5.02
N ARG A 54 -4.95 -15.32 -5.82
CA ARG A 54 -4.63 -16.17 -6.97
C ARG A 54 -3.13 -16.17 -7.26
N MET A 55 -2.62 -17.15 -8.02
CA MET A 55 -1.26 -17.07 -8.56
C MET A 55 -1.16 -15.88 -9.52
N TRP A 56 -0.10 -15.08 -9.41
CA TRP A 56 0.12 -13.96 -10.31
C TRP A 56 0.42 -14.45 -11.72
N GLU A 57 -0.25 -13.84 -12.68
CA GLU A 57 -0.02 -14.03 -14.10
C GLU A 57 0.19 -12.66 -14.72
N ALA A 58 1.15 -12.55 -15.64
CA ALA A 58 1.43 -11.30 -16.34
C ALA A 58 0.17 -10.89 -17.13
N PRO A 59 -0.43 -9.72 -16.83
CA PRO A 59 -1.66 -9.31 -17.50
C PRO A 59 -1.37 -8.88 -18.94
N GLU A 60 -2.23 -9.30 -19.87
CA GLU A 60 -2.15 -8.89 -21.28
C GLU A 60 -2.69 -7.47 -21.48
N TYR A 61 -3.76 -7.12 -20.76
CA TYR A 61 -4.43 -5.82 -20.83
C TYR A 61 -4.56 -5.18 -19.45
N ALA A 62 -4.69 -3.85 -19.42
CA ALA A 62 -4.77 -3.08 -18.17
C ALA A 62 -5.96 -3.51 -17.28
N LEU A 63 -7.10 -3.83 -17.91
CA LEU A 63 -8.31 -4.20 -17.18
C LEU A 63 -8.31 -5.64 -16.65
N ASP A 64 -7.42 -6.50 -17.15
CA ASP A 64 -7.22 -7.88 -16.67
C ASP A 64 -6.22 -7.95 -15.50
N ALA A 65 -5.45 -6.88 -15.33
CA ALA A 65 -4.47 -6.74 -14.26
C ALA A 65 -5.15 -6.66 -12.89
N PRO A 66 -4.46 -7.08 -11.81
CA PRO A 66 -4.93 -6.89 -10.44
C PRO A 66 -5.36 -5.44 -10.19
N GLY A 67 -6.51 -5.30 -9.55
CA GLY A 67 -7.02 -4.01 -9.10
C GLY A 67 -6.37 -3.56 -7.80
N LEU A 68 -6.66 -2.32 -7.41
CA LEU A 68 -6.19 -1.78 -6.14
C LEU A 68 -6.69 -2.66 -4.97
N GLY A 69 -5.77 -3.17 -4.14
CA GLY A 69 -6.09 -4.02 -2.99
C GLY A 69 -6.19 -5.52 -3.29
N ASP A 70 -6.21 -5.94 -4.55
CA ASP A 70 -6.17 -7.36 -4.93
C ASP A 70 -4.87 -8.02 -4.42
N THR A 71 -4.96 -9.26 -3.96
CA THR A 71 -3.81 -10.02 -3.46
C THR A 71 -3.47 -11.18 -4.39
N VAL A 72 -2.20 -11.28 -4.75
CA VAL A 72 -1.65 -12.32 -5.64
C VAL A 72 -0.49 -13.05 -4.98
N GLU A 73 -0.21 -14.27 -5.45
CA GLU A 73 0.97 -15.03 -5.07
C GLU A 73 2.02 -14.99 -6.18
N HIS A 74 3.27 -14.69 -5.82
CA HIS A 74 4.40 -14.68 -6.75
C HIS A 74 5.65 -15.15 -6.00
N GLU A 75 6.39 -16.11 -6.56
CA GLU A 75 7.59 -16.68 -5.95
C GLU A 75 7.37 -17.16 -4.48
N SER A 76 6.23 -17.83 -4.23
CA SER A 76 5.83 -18.32 -2.89
C SER A 76 5.62 -17.21 -1.83
N LYS A 77 5.45 -15.96 -2.25
CA LYS A 77 5.12 -14.81 -1.40
C LYS A 77 3.81 -14.18 -1.85
N PHE A 78 3.17 -13.45 -0.94
CA PHE A 78 1.89 -12.79 -1.18
C PHE A 78 2.07 -11.31 -1.32
N TYR A 79 1.40 -10.73 -2.31
CA TYR A 79 1.53 -9.34 -2.64
C TYR A 79 0.17 -8.71 -2.86
N ARG A 80 -0.10 -7.61 -2.17
CA ARG A 80 -1.24 -6.73 -2.39
C ARG A 80 -0.88 -5.68 -3.43
N SER A 81 -1.73 -5.52 -4.44
CA SER A 81 -1.58 -4.48 -5.45
C SER A 81 -1.85 -3.09 -4.86
N LEU A 82 -0.95 -2.14 -5.11
CA LEU A 82 -1.05 -0.74 -4.68
C LEU A 82 -1.55 0.19 -5.78
N LEU A 83 -1.84 -0.35 -6.96
CA LEU A 83 -2.28 0.39 -8.13
C LEU A 83 -3.56 -0.23 -8.70
N ALA A 84 -4.42 0.61 -9.28
CA ALA A 84 -5.42 0.12 -10.21
C ALA A 84 -4.74 -0.34 -11.51
N CYS A 85 -5.30 -1.37 -12.15
CA CYS A 85 -4.77 -1.92 -13.39
C CYS A 85 -3.26 -2.26 -13.31
N ASN A 86 -2.83 -2.92 -12.22
CA ASN A 86 -1.41 -3.05 -11.90
C ASN A 86 -0.68 -4.09 -12.75
N GLN A 87 -0.04 -3.63 -13.82
CA GLN A 87 0.71 -4.48 -14.76
C GLN A 87 2.15 -4.80 -14.33
N LEU A 88 2.59 -4.28 -13.18
CA LEU A 88 3.95 -4.50 -12.69
C LEU A 88 4.13 -5.94 -12.18
N VAL A 89 5.38 -6.35 -12.02
CA VAL A 89 5.70 -7.65 -11.44
C VAL A 89 5.67 -7.54 -9.90
N PRO A 90 5.07 -8.49 -9.17
CA PRO A 90 5.11 -8.49 -7.71
C PRO A 90 6.53 -8.54 -7.19
N GLY A 91 6.84 -7.63 -6.24
CA GLY A 91 8.20 -7.33 -5.80
C GLY A 91 8.72 -5.97 -6.29
N GLU A 92 8.04 -5.35 -7.26
CA GLU A 92 8.28 -3.96 -7.68
C GLU A 92 7.42 -2.95 -6.91
N ALA A 93 7.64 -1.65 -7.15
CA ALA A 93 7.00 -0.54 -6.45
C ALA A 93 5.46 -0.50 -6.52
N GLY A 94 4.83 -1.29 -7.40
CA GLY A 94 3.38 -1.42 -7.48
C GLY A 94 2.77 -2.41 -6.47
N TYR A 95 3.57 -3.16 -5.73
CA TYR A 95 3.09 -4.21 -4.85
C TYR A 95 3.66 -4.10 -3.44
N ARG A 96 2.83 -4.44 -2.46
CA ARG A 96 3.26 -4.65 -1.08
C ARG A 96 3.25 -6.13 -0.75
N GLN A 97 4.36 -6.65 -0.22
CA GLN A 97 4.35 -7.98 0.37
C GLN A 97 3.43 -7.98 1.61
N VAL A 98 2.54 -8.98 1.71
CA VAL A 98 1.60 -9.17 2.82
C VAL A 98 1.71 -10.59 3.39
N SER A 99 1.19 -10.81 4.59
CA SER A 99 1.08 -12.16 5.18
C SER A 99 -0.07 -12.95 4.56
N ARG A 100 0.11 -14.25 4.31
CA ARG A 100 -1.01 -15.20 4.11
C ARG A 100 -1.16 -16.08 5.34
N GLN A 101 -2.41 -16.34 5.73
CA GLN A 101 -2.75 -17.31 6.78
C GLN A 101 -2.03 -17.04 8.12
N GLY A 102 -1.86 -15.77 8.48
CA GLY A 102 -1.34 -15.38 9.80
C GLY A 102 0.18 -15.53 9.99
N VAL A 103 0.94 -15.89 8.95
CA VAL A 103 2.42 -15.88 8.99
C VAL A 103 2.92 -14.43 8.98
N PRO A 104 3.44 -13.89 10.09
CA PRO A 104 3.80 -12.49 10.17
C PRO A 104 5.02 -12.19 9.29
N ILE A 105 5.00 -11.05 8.61
CA ILE A 105 6.15 -10.53 7.84
C ILE A 105 6.79 -9.35 8.58
N PRO A 106 8.05 -8.98 8.33
CA PRO A 106 8.61 -7.73 8.86
C PRO A 106 7.69 -6.54 8.55
N TRP A 107 7.50 -5.65 9.52
CA TRP A 107 6.69 -4.46 9.35
C TRP A 107 7.24 -3.58 8.22
N LEU A 108 6.36 -3.12 7.35
CA LEU A 108 6.64 -2.23 6.23
C LEU A 108 5.80 -0.97 6.38
N GLU A 109 6.44 0.20 6.29
CA GLU A 109 5.78 1.49 6.46
C GLU A 109 4.70 1.71 5.38
N PRO A 110 3.42 1.84 5.73
CA PRO A 110 2.36 2.17 4.77
C PRO A 110 2.57 3.52 4.11
N SER A 111 2.47 3.54 2.78
CA SER A 111 2.61 4.76 2.00
C SER A 111 1.31 5.58 1.95
N ARG A 112 0.16 4.90 1.96
CA ARG A 112 -1.20 5.46 1.90
C ARG A 112 -2.22 4.56 2.60
N GLU A 113 -3.43 5.05 2.83
CA GLU A 113 -4.48 4.34 3.57
C GLU A 113 -4.81 2.94 3.00
N HIS A 114 -4.85 2.76 1.68
CA HIS A 114 -5.10 1.45 1.04
C HIS A 114 -3.97 0.44 1.25
N ASP A 115 -2.81 0.92 1.65
CA ASP A 115 -1.58 0.17 1.92
C ASP A 115 -1.43 -0.16 3.42
N GLY A 116 -2.35 0.35 4.24
CA GLY A 116 -2.42 0.07 5.67
C GLY A 116 -2.75 -1.39 5.96
N TYR A 117 -2.34 -1.85 7.15
CA TYR A 117 -2.62 -3.21 7.60
C TYR A 117 -4.11 -3.39 7.88
N ALA A 118 -4.70 -4.49 7.40
CA ALA A 118 -6.08 -4.83 7.73
C ALA A 118 -6.20 -5.26 9.19
N LYS A 119 -7.41 -5.20 9.76
CA LYS A 119 -7.63 -5.71 11.12
C LYS A 119 -7.31 -7.21 11.17
N GLY A 120 -6.57 -7.64 12.18
CA GLY A 120 -6.09 -9.02 12.34
C GLY A 120 -4.83 -9.36 11.53
N GLU A 121 -4.35 -8.45 10.68
CA GLU A 121 -3.10 -8.65 9.95
C GLU A 121 -1.90 -8.54 10.89
N ARG A 122 -0.88 -9.39 10.68
CA ARG A 122 0.26 -9.52 11.59
C ARG A 122 1.57 -9.05 10.97
N ALA A 123 2.37 -8.35 11.76
CA ALA A 123 3.69 -7.88 11.36
C ALA A 123 4.74 -8.09 12.47
N ILE A 124 5.99 -8.28 12.08
CA ILE A 124 7.14 -8.44 12.98
C ILE A 124 7.87 -7.12 13.09
N ARG A 125 8.06 -6.61 14.30
CA ARG A 125 8.93 -5.46 14.58
C ARG A 125 9.81 -5.76 15.78
N GLY A 126 11.13 -5.63 15.60
CA GLY A 126 12.09 -5.88 16.69
C GLY A 126 12.04 -7.32 17.23
N GLY A 127 11.72 -8.30 16.38
CA GLY A 127 11.56 -9.70 16.77
C GLY A 127 10.23 -10.03 17.46
N VAL A 128 9.35 -9.05 17.65
CA VAL A 128 8.03 -9.23 18.27
C VAL A 128 6.95 -9.20 17.19
N THR A 129 6.01 -10.13 17.26
CA THR A 129 4.81 -10.15 16.40
C THR A 129 3.74 -9.23 16.98
N TYR A 130 3.17 -8.40 16.13
CA TYR A 130 2.05 -7.53 16.44
C TYR A 130 0.89 -7.83 15.49
N GLU A 131 -0.34 -7.74 15.99
CA GLU A 131 -1.57 -7.84 15.22
C GLU A 131 -2.27 -6.47 15.18
N SER A 132 -2.70 -6.06 13.99
CA SER A 132 -3.41 -4.81 13.80
C SER A 132 -4.82 -4.87 14.38
N LEU A 133 -5.18 -3.87 15.18
CA LEU A 133 -6.47 -3.79 15.87
C LEU A 133 -7.56 -3.07 15.06
N CYS A 134 -7.19 -2.42 13.97
CA CYS A 134 -8.09 -1.69 13.07
C CYS A 134 -7.75 -1.94 11.59
N ASP A 135 -8.71 -1.64 10.72
CA ASP A 135 -8.49 -1.64 9.28
C ASP A 135 -7.68 -0.42 8.86
N LYS A 136 -6.90 -0.57 7.79
CA LYS A 136 -6.07 0.49 7.20
C LYS A 136 -5.12 1.10 8.22
N ASN A 137 -4.55 0.28 9.09
CA ASN A 137 -3.64 0.72 10.13
C ASN A 137 -2.31 1.20 9.51
N MET A 138 -2.07 2.51 9.65
CA MET A 138 -0.89 3.22 9.16
C MET A 138 0.22 3.34 10.21
N GLN A 139 -0.09 3.02 11.48
CA GLN A 139 0.81 3.31 12.59
C GLN A 139 1.90 2.25 12.70
N MET A 140 3.05 2.65 13.22
CA MET A 140 4.15 1.74 13.47
C MET A 140 3.87 0.89 14.74
N PRO A 141 4.05 -0.45 14.73
CA PRO A 141 3.75 -1.30 15.88
C PRO A 141 4.64 -1.00 17.08
N HIS A 142 4.09 -0.82 18.28
CA HIS A 142 4.88 -0.68 19.51
C HIS A 142 4.11 -1.24 20.72
N PRO A 143 4.79 -1.57 21.84
CA PRO A 143 4.13 -2.19 23.00
C PRO A 143 2.98 -1.36 23.57
N ASP A 144 3.13 -0.03 23.60
CA ASP A 144 2.11 0.89 24.12
C ASP A 144 1.09 1.36 23.05
N SER A 145 0.96 0.64 21.93
CA SER A 145 0.13 1.10 20.80
C SER A 145 -1.35 0.83 21.03
N GLU A 146 -2.19 1.81 20.69
CA GLU A 146 -3.64 1.62 20.66
C GLU A 146 -4.11 0.90 19.39
N TYR A 147 -3.23 0.78 18.38
CA TYR A 147 -3.55 0.21 17.07
C TYR A 147 -2.96 -1.18 16.85
N TRP A 148 -2.04 -1.61 17.72
CA TRP A 148 -1.34 -2.88 17.60
C TRP A 148 -1.37 -3.63 18.93
N ALA A 149 -1.77 -4.89 18.91
CA ALA A 149 -1.59 -5.80 20.03
C ALA A 149 -0.38 -6.68 19.81
N GLN A 150 0.48 -6.82 20.82
CA GLN A 150 1.53 -7.82 20.81
C GLN A 150 0.90 -9.22 20.86
N VAL A 151 1.38 -10.13 20.01
CA VAL A 151 0.95 -11.52 19.95
C VAL A 151 2.12 -12.41 20.32
N GLU A 152 1.93 -13.24 21.34
CA GLU A 152 2.85 -14.35 21.60
C GLU A 152 2.62 -15.41 20.53
N VAL A 153 3.66 -15.75 19.77
CA VAL A 153 3.61 -16.90 18.87
C VAL A 153 3.71 -18.13 19.77
N SER A 154 2.59 -18.80 20.04
CA SER A 154 2.64 -20.09 20.72
C SER A 154 3.24 -21.11 19.75
N ASP A 155 4.38 -21.68 20.11
CA ASP A 155 4.90 -22.90 19.50
C ASP A 155 3.92 -24.03 19.83
N GLU A 156 2.90 -24.24 19.00
CA GLU A 156 2.12 -25.48 19.05
C GLU A 156 2.96 -26.58 18.37
N GLU A 157 3.45 -27.51 19.20
CA GLU A 157 4.20 -28.74 18.87
C GLU A 157 3.43 -29.72 17.98
#